data_AF-G7VFK0-F1
#
_entry.id   AF-G7VFK0-F1
#
_cell.length_a   1.000
_cell.length_b   1.000
_cell.length_c   1.000
_cell.angle_alpha   90.00
_cell.angle_beta   90.00
_cell.angle_gamma   90.00
#
_symmetry.space_group_name_H-M   'P 1'
#
loop_
_entity.id
_entity.type
_entity.pdbx_description
1 polymer ?
#
loop_
_entity_poly.entity_id
_entity_poly.type
_entity_poly.pdbx_seq_one_letter_code
_entity_poly.pdbx_strand_id
1 'polypeptide(L)'
;MYVPTWNTHRVLVDKAWPESLPRGELYRGVMRGVVEPDVEEDRVYVERCRRGRCRRSEARPAHHKPQPGLVEYYYNLAHYHRARGDLYNAGRALGRALHYVHDGAVKTRKWLILDVHDEVEQRMDALAAELPHICREAKPGRSNNPVNALCHAYQQTKTLLARFAQEAVTPDAARAYRRRGLKKKIYLALAGAAAAAAGVALATHATLLLTLIGGAASLAALAWTPRDYIIAMRGGALCLKPRRAKPAMTCEGPPNAYV
;
A
#
# COMPACT_ATOMS: atom_id res chain seq x y z
N MET A 1 0.85 10.39 -30.88
CA MET A 1 0.41 9.96 -29.54
C MET A 1 1.15 8.68 -29.21
N TYR A 2 2.08 8.75 -28.26
CA TYR A 2 2.81 7.58 -27.77
C TYR A 2 1.84 6.71 -26.97
N VAL A 3 1.80 5.42 -27.25
CA VAL A 3 1.05 4.45 -26.43
C VAL A 3 2.00 4.02 -25.32
N PRO A 4 1.66 4.20 -24.04
CA PRO A 4 2.52 3.75 -22.94
C PRO A 4 2.83 2.26 -23.11
N THR A 5 4.10 1.92 -23.21
CA THR A 5 4.50 0.52 -23.29
C THR A 5 4.46 -0.06 -21.87
N TRP A 6 3.41 -0.82 -21.57
CA TRP A 6 3.32 -1.60 -20.33
C TRP A 6 4.38 -2.71 -20.22
N ASN A 7 5.24 -2.83 -21.24
CA ASN A 7 6.25 -3.87 -21.37
C ASN A 7 7.31 -3.77 -20.27
N THR A 8 7.84 -2.57 -19.98
CA THR A 8 8.81 -2.37 -18.88
C THR A 8 8.31 -2.94 -17.55
N HIS A 9 7.07 -2.65 -17.16
CA HIS A 9 6.49 -3.15 -15.92
C HIS A 9 6.44 -4.68 -15.85
N ARG A 10 6.06 -5.32 -16.97
CA ARG A 10 5.98 -6.79 -17.07
C ARG A 10 7.36 -7.44 -17.06
N VAL A 11 8.31 -6.88 -17.80
CA VAL A 11 9.69 -7.38 -17.85
C VAL A 11 10.34 -7.27 -16.48
N LEU A 12 10.14 -6.16 -15.76
CA LEU A 12 10.62 -5.99 -14.38
C LEU A 12 10.11 -7.11 -13.47
N VAL A 13 8.81 -7.43 -13.54
CA VAL A 13 8.23 -8.53 -12.76
C VAL A 13 8.83 -9.88 -13.16
N ASP A 14 8.86 -10.20 -14.46
CA ASP A 14 9.30 -11.51 -14.93
C ASP A 14 10.77 -11.79 -14.58
N LYS A 15 11.65 -10.80 -14.78
CA LYS A 15 13.08 -10.91 -14.45
C LYS A 15 13.34 -10.92 -12.93
N ALA A 16 12.47 -10.29 -12.14
CA ALA A 16 12.62 -10.21 -10.68
C ALA A 16 11.93 -11.35 -9.93
N TRP A 17 11.17 -12.21 -10.63
CA TRP A 17 10.34 -13.22 -9.99
C TRP A 17 11.17 -14.23 -9.18
N PRO A 18 10.98 -14.33 -7.86
CA PRO A 18 11.75 -15.28 -7.05
C PRO A 18 11.23 -16.71 -7.23
N GLU A 19 12.13 -17.69 -7.13
CA GLU A 19 11.80 -19.12 -7.23
C GLU A 19 10.82 -19.58 -6.13
N SER A 20 10.82 -18.90 -4.98
CA SER A 20 9.94 -19.21 -3.85
C SER A 20 8.47 -18.82 -4.05
N LEU A 21 8.14 -18.12 -5.14
CA LEU A 21 6.75 -17.75 -5.47
C LEU A 21 6.22 -18.56 -6.66
N PRO A 22 4.97 -19.08 -6.58
CA PRO A 22 4.40 -19.90 -7.65
C PRO A 22 4.11 -19.07 -8.91
N ARG A 23 4.48 -19.60 -10.08
CA ARG A 23 4.18 -19.00 -11.39
C ARG A 23 2.73 -19.22 -11.90
N GLY A 24 1.87 -19.84 -11.10
CA GLY A 24 0.46 -20.06 -11.43
C GLY A 24 -0.40 -18.79 -11.31
N GLU A 25 -1.57 -18.92 -10.67
CA GLU A 25 -2.53 -17.81 -10.52
C GLU A 25 -1.93 -16.53 -9.96
N LEU A 26 -1.01 -16.64 -8.99
CA LEU A 26 -0.34 -15.51 -8.40
C LEU A 26 0.41 -14.67 -9.46
N TYR A 27 1.24 -15.31 -10.28
CA TYR A 27 2.00 -14.62 -11.32
C TYR A 27 1.08 -14.01 -12.38
N ARG A 28 0.05 -14.75 -12.84
CA ARG A 28 -0.95 -14.21 -13.77
C ARG A 28 -1.63 -12.96 -13.22
N GLY A 29 -1.98 -13.00 -11.94
CA GLY A 29 -2.51 -11.86 -11.20
C GLY A 29 -1.54 -10.69 -11.18
N VAL A 30 -0.26 -10.90 -10.85
CA VAL A 30 0.76 -9.83 -10.81
C VAL A 30 0.94 -9.19 -12.19
N MET A 31 1.04 -10.00 -13.25
CA MET A 31 1.20 -9.51 -14.62
C MET A 31 0.00 -8.68 -15.10
N ARG A 32 -1.22 -8.99 -14.61
CA ARG A 32 -2.40 -8.15 -14.81
C ARG A 32 -2.33 -6.88 -13.95
N GLY A 33 -2.04 -7.03 -12.67
CA GLY A 33 -2.06 -5.93 -11.70
C GLY A 33 -1.03 -4.85 -11.97
N VAL A 34 0.12 -5.19 -12.56
CA VAL A 34 1.19 -4.22 -12.83
C VAL A 34 0.87 -3.25 -13.97
N VAL A 35 -0.15 -3.55 -14.78
CA VAL A 35 -0.62 -2.70 -15.89
C VAL A 35 -1.99 -2.10 -15.61
N GLU A 36 -2.70 -2.62 -14.61
CA GLU A 36 -4.08 -2.26 -14.34
C GLU A 36 -4.26 -0.79 -13.91
N PRO A 37 -3.37 -0.14 -13.13
CA PRO A 37 -3.57 1.26 -12.75
C PRO A 37 -3.63 2.25 -13.92
N ASP A 38 -3.03 1.92 -15.06
CA ASP A 38 -3.10 2.72 -16.30
C ASP A 38 -4.44 2.58 -17.03
N VAL A 39 -5.21 1.51 -16.72
CA VAL A 39 -6.51 1.22 -17.34
C VAL A 39 -7.65 1.52 -16.38
N GLU A 40 -7.53 1.07 -15.14
CA GLU A 40 -8.46 1.23 -14.03
C GLU A 40 -7.77 2.00 -12.90
N GLU A 41 -7.93 3.31 -12.95
CA GLU A 41 -7.22 4.26 -12.11
C GLU A 41 -7.70 4.21 -10.65
N ASP A 42 -6.74 4.25 -9.72
CA ASP A 42 -7.03 4.63 -8.34
C ASP A 42 -7.39 6.12 -8.25
N ARG A 43 -8.03 6.53 -7.15
CA ARG A 43 -8.23 7.95 -6.82
C ARG A 43 -7.60 8.28 -5.48
N VAL A 44 -7.17 9.53 -5.33
CA VAL A 44 -6.74 10.11 -4.04
C VAL A 44 -7.66 11.23 -3.64
N TYR A 45 -7.91 11.35 -2.33
CA TYR A 45 -8.67 12.46 -1.78
C TYR A 45 -7.74 13.66 -1.58
N VAL A 46 -7.99 14.73 -2.32
CA VAL A 46 -7.29 16.01 -2.20
C VAL A 46 -8.20 17.04 -1.55
N GLU A 47 -7.67 17.70 -0.54
CA GLU A 47 -8.32 18.81 0.13
C GLU A 47 -7.70 20.11 -0.40
N ARG A 48 -8.54 21.00 -0.92
CA ARG A 48 -8.14 22.33 -1.38
C ARG A 48 -8.84 23.35 -0.51
N CYS A 49 -8.05 24.12 0.23
CA CYS A 49 -8.55 25.22 1.06
C CYS A 49 -8.34 26.55 0.32
N ARG A 50 -9.40 27.32 0.13
CA ARG A 50 -9.35 28.67 -0.46
C ARG A 50 -10.26 29.61 0.34
N ARG A 51 -9.70 30.73 0.80
CA ARG A 51 -10.40 31.77 1.60
C ARG A 51 -11.17 31.16 2.79
N GLY A 52 -10.49 30.35 3.60
CA GLY A 52 -11.07 29.73 4.81
C GLY A 52 -12.05 28.58 4.58
N ARG A 53 -12.36 28.21 3.32
CA ARG A 53 -13.22 27.07 2.99
C ARG A 53 -12.40 25.94 2.38
N CYS A 54 -12.48 24.75 2.98
CA CYS A 54 -11.84 23.54 2.47
C CYS A 54 -12.85 22.67 1.72
N ARG A 55 -12.51 22.30 0.48
CA ARG A 55 -13.29 21.36 -0.32
C ARG A 55 -12.47 20.10 -0.54
N ARG A 56 -13.06 18.96 -0.20
CA ARG A 56 -12.51 17.64 -0.52
C ARG A 56 -12.96 17.24 -1.92
N SER A 57 -12.05 16.75 -2.73
CA SER A 57 -12.29 16.27 -4.09
C SER A 57 -11.50 15.00 -4.36
N GLU A 58 -11.95 14.20 -5.32
CA GLU A 58 -11.21 13.05 -5.83
C GLU A 58 -10.31 13.53 -6.98
N ALA A 59 -9.04 13.11 -6.99
CA ALA A 59 -8.12 13.33 -8.09
C ALA A 59 -7.42 12.03 -8.46
N ARG A 60 -6.90 11.96 -9.69
CA ARG A 60 -5.96 10.91 -10.07
C ARG A 60 -4.71 11.03 -9.19
N PRO A 61 -4.15 9.92 -8.70
CA PRO A 61 -2.78 9.92 -8.19
C PRO A 61 -1.89 10.55 -9.26
N ALA A 62 -0.99 11.42 -8.86
CA ALA A 62 0.01 11.90 -9.81
C ALA A 62 0.87 10.70 -10.20
N HIS A 63 0.81 10.31 -11.49
CA HIS A 63 1.53 9.21 -12.14
C HIS A 63 3.07 9.27 -11.93
N HIS A 64 3.56 10.39 -11.39
CA HIS A 64 4.96 10.71 -11.24
C HIS A 64 5.39 10.98 -9.79
N LYS A 65 4.45 10.85 -8.85
CA LYS A 65 4.69 11.04 -7.43
C LYS A 65 4.45 9.72 -6.74
N PRO A 66 5.48 9.12 -6.09
CA PRO A 66 5.29 7.93 -5.30
C PRO A 66 4.09 8.10 -4.37
N GLN A 67 3.25 7.07 -4.30
CA GLN A 67 2.10 7.02 -3.41
C GLN A 67 2.33 5.95 -2.34
N PRO A 68 3.17 6.21 -1.31
CA PRO A 68 3.52 5.19 -0.32
C PRO A 68 2.31 4.51 0.31
N GLY A 69 1.24 5.29 0.55
CA GLY A 69 -0.01 4.75 1.11
C GLY A 69 -0.75 3.79 0.20
N LEU A 70 -0.69 3.95 -1.13
CA LEU A 70 -1.29 3.00 -2.08
C LEU A 70 -0.41 1.75 -2.22
N VAL A 71 0.91 1.91 -2.29
CA VAL A 71 1.86 0.77 -2.28
C VAL A 71 1.64 -0.09 -1.04
N GLU A 72 1.60 0.53 0.15
CA GLU A 72 1.39 -0.17 1.42
C GLU A 72 0.01 -0.83 1.47
N TYR A 73 -1.03 -0.12 1.04
CA TYR A 73 -2.39 -0.66 0.98
C TYR A 73 -2.46 -1.92 0.11
N TYR A 74 -1.97 -1.84 -1.12
CA TYR A 74 -2.02 -2.94 -2.08
C TYR A 74 -1.14 -4.11 -1.67
N TYR A 75 0.03 -3.85 -1.07
CA TYR A 75 0.86 -4.89 -0.49
C TYR A 75 0.15 -5.65 0.64
N ASN A 76 -0.53 -4.93 1.54
CA ASN A 76 -1.32 -5.55 2.61
C ASN A 76 -2.56 -6.29 2.06
N LEU A 77 -3.18 -5.77 0.99
CA LEU A 77 -4.32 -6.40 0.31
C LEU A 77 -3.90 -7.69 -0.42
N ALA A 78 -2.70 -7.73 -1.00
CA ALA A 78 -2.15 -8.94 -1.59
C ALA A 78 -2.06 -10.08 -0.57
N HIS A 79 -1.54 -9.77 0.62
CA HIS A 79 -1.49 -10.72 1.73
C HIS A 79 -2.90 -11.14 2.18
N TYR A 80 -3.84 -10.20 2.28
CA TYR A 80 -5.24 -10.50 2.61
C TYR A 80 -5.84 -11.57 1.69
N HIS A 81 -5.71 -11.42 0.36
CA HIS A 81 -6.21 -12.40 -0.59
C HIS A 81 -5.44 -13.72 -0.53
N ARG A 82 -4.11 -13.68 -0.39
CA ARG A 82 -3.28 -14.88 -0.24
C ARG A 82 -3.71 -15.72 0.95
N ALA A 83 -3.93 -15.10 2.10
CA ALA A 83 -4.36 -15.79 3.32
C ALA A 83 -5.75 -16.44 3.19
N ARG A 84 -6.55 -16.01 2.21
CA ARG A 84 -7.88 -16.55 1.91
C ARG A 84 -7.87 -17.55 0.74
N GLY A 85 -6.69 -17.88 0.20
CA GLY A 85 -6.55 -18.81 -0.93
C GLY A 85 -6.82 -18.20 -2.31
N ASP A 86 -7.14 -16.91 -2.39
CA ASP A 86 -7.40 -16.21 -3.64
C ASP A 86 -6.09 -15.69 -4.25
N LEU A 87 -5.31 -16.60 -4.83
CA LEU A 87 -3.98 -16.29 -5.33
C LEU A 87 -3.99 -15.33 -6.52
N TYR A 88 -5.03 -15.36 -7.36
CA TYR A 88 -5.13 -14.45 -8.51
C TYR A 88 -5.31 -13.01 -8.06
N ASN A 89 -6.28 -12.73 -7.17
CA ASN A 89 -6.44 -11.37 -6.65
C ASN A 89 -5.29 -10.96 -5.73
N ALA A 90 -4.66 -11.89 -5.01
CA ALA A 90 -3.42 -11.62 -4.30
C ALA A 90 -2.34 -11.09 -5.26
N GLY A 91 -2.21 -11.74 -6.42
CA GLY A 91 -1.33 -11.32 -7.49
C GLY A 91 -1.71 -9.95 -8.04
N ARG A 92 -2.99 -9.72 -8.35
CA ARG A 92 -3.47 -8.42 -8.86
C ARG A 92 -3.13 -7.28 -7.92
N ALA A 93 -3.43 -7.42 -6.64
CA ALA A 93 -3.09 -6.41 -5.64
C ALA A 93 -1.57 -6.18 -5.56
N LEU A 94 -0.76 -7.25 -5.56
CA LEU A 94 0.70 -7.13 -5.53
C LEU A 94 1.25 -6.44 -6.79
N GLY A 95 0.69 -6.76 -7.96
CA GLY A 95 1.01 -6.09 -9.23
C GLY A 95 0.71 -4.59 -9.17
N ARG A 96 -0.44 -4.18 -8.63
CA ARG A 96 -0.77 -2.75 -8.45
C ARG A 96 0.20 -2.05 -7.52
N ALA A 97 0.66 -2.71 -6.45
CA ALA A 97 1.72 -2.16 -5.59
C ALA A 97 3.04 -1.97 -6.35
N LEU A 98 3.43 -2.94 -7.18
CA LEU A 98 4.65 -2.89 -8.00
C LEU A 98 4.58 -1.81 -9.07
N HIS A 99 3.43 -1.60 -9.71
CA HIS A 99 3.22 -0.50 -10.65
C HIS A 99 3.61 0.85 -10.02
N TYR A 100 3.06 1.19 -8.85
CA TYR A 100 3.41 2.43 -8.14
C TYR A 100 4.87 2.53 -7.71
N VAL A 101 5.53 1.39 -7.48
CA VAL A 101 6.97 1.34 -7.22
C VAL A 101 7.77 1.64 -8.49
N HIS A 102 7.34 1.10 -9.63
CA HIS A 102 7.95 1.34 -10.93
C HIS A 102 7.84 2.82 -11.33
N ASP A 103 6.63 3.39 -11.32
CA ASP A 103 6.38 4.83 -11.56
C ASP A 103 7.20 5.71 -10.62
N GLY A 104 7.29 5.29 -9.35
CA GLY A 104 8.04 6.00 -8.32
C GLY A 104 9.55 6.07 -8.56
N ALA A 105 10.10 5.23 -9.44
CA ALA A 105 11.53 5.20 -9.76
C ALA A 105 11.97 6.35 -10.68
N VAL A 106 11.06 6.95 -11.44
CA VAL A 106 11.38 8.03 -12.37
C VAL A 106 11.28 9.40 -11.67
N LYS A 107 12.23 10.29 -11.96
CA LYS A 107 12.16 11.72 -11.60
C LYS A 107 11.59 12.49 -12.78
N THR A 108 10.56 13.29 -12.52
CA THR A 108 9.86 14.07 -13.56
C THR A 108 10.32 15.49 -13.73
N ARG A 109 11.37 15.88 -13.01
CA ARG A 109 12.00 17.19 -13.15
C ARG A 109 13.44 17.04 -13.54
N LYS A 110 13.84 17.70 -14.61
CA LYS A 110 15.23 17.94 -14.98
C LYS A 110 15.44 19.45 -15.08
N TRP A 111 15.97 20.06 -14.03
CA TRP A 111 16.24 21.50 -13.98
C TRP A 111 15.00 22.35 -14.31
N LEU A 112 14.93 22.94 -15.51
CA LEU A 112 13.86 23.83 -16.00
C LEU A 112 12.87 23.12 -16.96
N ILE A 113 13.13 21.87 -17.35
CA ILE A 113 12.22 21.09 -18.19
C ILE A 113 11.23 20.36 -17.28
N LEU A 114 9.97 20.77 -17.39
CA LEU A 114 8.83 20.06 -16.86
C LEU A 114 8.51 18.92 -17.83
N ASP A 115 8.49 17.70 -17.31
CA ASP A 115 8.07 16.48 -18.01
C ASP A 115 9.08 15.81 -18.95
N VAL A 116 10.12 15.21 -18.35
CA VAL A 116 11.03 14.27 -19.04
C VAL A 116 10.61 12.80 -18.84
N HIS A 117 9.41 12.56 -18.30
CA HIS A 117 9.00 11.24 -17.84
C HIS A 117 8.90 10.24 -18.99
N ASP A 118 8.11 10.60 -20.00
CA ASP A 118 7.84 9.74 -21.16
C ASP A 118 9.12 9.37 -21.91
N GLU A 119 10.08 10.30 -22.04
CA GLU A 119 11.38 10.03 -22.66
C GLU A 119 12.20 9.01 -21.84
N VAL A 120 12.19 9.15 -20.50
CA VAL A 120 12.90 8.22 -19.62
C VAL A 120 12.25 6.85 -19.68
N GLU A 121 10.93 6.77 -19.65
CA GLU A 121 10.18 5.50 -19.74
C GLU A 121 10.40 4.81 -21.08
N GLN A 122 10.37 5.55 -22.19
CA GLN A 122 10.64 4.99 -23.51
C GLN A 122 12.05 4.41 -23.60
N ARG A 123 13.05 5.09 -23.02
CA ARG A 123 14.41 4.55 -22.94
C ARG A 123 14.51 3.36 -21.99
N MET A 124 13.78 3.36 -20.88
CA MET A 124 13.72 2.21 -19.98
C MET A 124 13.15 0.99 -20.68
N ASP A 125 12.14 1.16 -21.55
CA ASP A 125 11.54 0.07 -22.32
C ASP A 125 12.53 -0.57 -23.29
N ALA A 126 13.30 0.24 -24.02
CA ALA A 126 14.37 -0.25 -24.90
C ALA A 126 15.47 -1.03 -24.16
N LEU A 127 15.75 -0.66 -22.90
CA LEU A 127 16.79 -1.27 -22.07
C LEU A 127 16.28 -2.44 -21.22
N ALA A 128 14.97 -2.63 -21.10
CA ALA A 128 14.37 -3.61 -20.19
C ALA A 128 14.83 -5.05 -20.49
N ALA A 129 15.07 -5.36 -21.77
CA ALA A 129 15.56 -6.67 -22.21
C ALA A 129 16.97 -7.01 -21.69
N GLU A 130 17.78 -6.01 -21.34
CA GLU A 130 19.15 -6.18 -20.83
C GLU A 130 19.20 -6.49 -19.34
N LEU A 131 18.06 -6.51 -18.64
CA LEU A 131 18.00 -6.90 -17.24
C LEU A 131 18.36 -8.38 -17.05
N PRO A 132 19.15 -8.73 -16.01
CA PRO A 132 19.68 -7.84 -14.96
C PRO A 132 21.08 -7.26 -15.26
N HIS A 133 21.68 -7.58 -16.42
CA HIS A 133 23.08 -7.30 -16.71
C HIS A 133 23.42 -5.82 -16.69
N ILE A 134 22.54 -4.97 -17.23
CA ILE A 134 22.71 -3.52 -17.25
C ILE A 134 22.82 -2.89 -15.85
N CYS A 135 22.41 -3.62 -14.80
CA CYS A 135 22.43 -3.13 -13.42
C CYS A 135 23.72 -3.42 -12.66
N ARG A 136 24.73 -4.06 -13.26
CA ARG A 136 25.98 -4.41 -12.56
C ARG A 136 26.79 -3.19 -12.09
N GLU A 137 26.80 -2.14 -12.91
CA GLU A 137 27.58 -0.91 -12.65
C GLU A 137 26.70 0.32 -12.43
N ALA A 138 25.38 0.14 -12.53
CA ALA A 138 24.41 1.22 -12.31
C ALA A 138 24.47 1.71 -10.85
N LYS A 139 24.03 2.96 -10.64
CA LYS A 139 23.78 3.52 -9.29
C LYS A 139 22.27 3.59 -9.09
N PRO A 140 21.64 2.54 -8.55
CA PRO A 140 20.19 2.44 -8.47
C PRO A 140 19.65 3.53 -7.55
N GLY A 141 18.74 4.33 -8.06
CA GLY A 141 18.05 5.33 -7.29
C GLY A 141 16.99 6.03 -8.13
N ARG A 142 16.08 6.72 -7.47
CA ARG A 142 15.09 7.54 -8.16
C ARG A 142 15.81 8.58 -9.03
N SER A 143 15.63 8.51 -10.35
CA SER A 143 16.48 9.23 -11.30
C SER A 143 15.74 9.61 -12.60
N ASN A 144 16.31 10.56 -13.33
CA ASN A 144 15.98 10.83 -14.74
C ASN A 144 16.98 10.18 -15.71
N ASN A 145 17.98 9.45 -15.20
CA ASN A 145 18.79 8.53 -15.98
C ASN A 145 18.05 7.19 -16.09
N PRO A 146 17.75 6.70 -17.30
CA PRO A 146 16.92 5.51 -17.51
C PRO A 146 17.53 4.24 -16.93
N VAL A 147 18.86 4.05 -17.02
CA VAL A 147 19.55 2.88 -16.44
C VAL A 147 19.38 2.87 -14.92
N ASN A 148 19.67 4.00 -14.25
CA ASN A 148 19.56 4.10 -12.80
C ASN A 148 18.11 3.93 -12.31
N ALA A 149 17.14 4.50 -13.02
CA ALA A 149 15.72 4.36 -12.70
C ALA A 149 15.22 2.92 -12.92
N LEU A 150 15.55 2.29 -14.04
CA LEU A 150 15.23 0.89 -14.35
C LEU A 150 15.81 -0.05 -13.29
N CYS A 151 17.09 0.12 -12.95
CA CYS A 151 17.74 -0.70 -11.93
C CYS A 151 17.19 -0.46 -10.53
N HIS A 152 16.75 0.76 -10.22
CA HIS A 152 16.05 1.04 -8.97
C HIS A 152 14.71 0.32 -8.91
N ALA A 153 13.90 0.42 -9.96
CA ALA A 153 12.63 -0.29 -10.06
C ALA A 153 12.85 -1.80 -9.92
N TYR A 154 13.79 -2.38 -10.67
CA TYR A 154 14.13 -3.81 -10.60
C TYR A 154 14.50 -4.27 -9.19
N GLN A 155 15.35 -3.52 -8.47
CA GLN A 155 15.73 -3.84 -7.10
C GLN A 155 14.57 -3.73 -6.11
N GLN A 156 13.72 -2.71 -6.24
CA GLN A 156 12.53 -2.55 -5.41
C GLN A 156 11.52 -3.68 -5.68
N THR A 157 11.37 -4.10 -6.94
CA THR A 157 10.52 -5.23 -7.34
C THR A 157 10.99 -6.53 -6.70
N LYS A 158 12.29 -6.85 -6.83
CA LYS A 158 12.88 -8.03 -6.15
C LYS A 158 12.63 -7.99 -4.65
N THR A 159 12.87 -6.84 -4.03
CA THR A 159 12.70 -6.66 -2.59
C THR A 159 11.24 -6.87 -2.16
N LEU A 160 10.28 -6.27 -2.88
CA LEU A 160 8.87 -6.38 -2.55
C LEU A 160 8.35 -7.81 -2.74
N LEU A 161 8.74 -8.50 -3.82
CA LEU A 161 8.38 -9.90 -4.07
C LEU A 161 8.98 -10.84 -3.02
N ALA A 162 10.25 -10.67 -2.67
CA ALA A 162 10.90 -11.47 -1.63
C ALA A 162 10.23 -11.26 -0.25
N ARG A 163 9.92 -10.01 0.10
CA ARG A 163 9.17 -9.69 1.31
C ARG A 163 7.77 -10.29 1.30
N PHE A 164 7.07 -10.25 0.16
CA PHE A 164 5.76 -10.89 0.03
C PHE A 164 5.83 -12.39 0.30
N ALA A 165 6.88 -13.07 -0.19
CA ALA A 165 7.09 -14.49 0.08
C ALA A 165 7.27 -14.77 1.58
N GLN A 166 8.09 -13.96 2.26
CA GLN A 166 8.53 -14.17 3.65
C GLN A 166 7.53 -13.70 4.71
N GLU A 167 6.79 -12.61 4.45
CA GLU A 167 5.93 -11.95 5.45
C GLU A 167 4.50 -12.55 5.54
N ALA A 168 4.32 -13.82 5.16
CA ALA A 168 3.01 -14.47 5.20
C ALA A 168 2.47 -14.57 6.64
N VAL A 169 1.23 -14.14 6.85
CA VAL A 169 0.54 -14.21 8.15
C VAL A 169 -0.53 -15.29 8.09
N THR A 170 -0.52 -16.22 9.06
CA THR A 170 -1.53 -17.27 9.13
C THR A 170 -2.91 -16.70 9.53
N PRO A 171 -4.02 -17.29 9.04
CA PRO A 171 -5.36 -16.87 9.43
C PRO A 171 -5.62 -16.90 10.94
N ASP A 172 -5.04 -17.87 11.66
CA ASP A 172 -5.14 -17.96 13.13
C ASP A 172 -4.48 -16.81 13.85
N ALA A 173 -3.24 -16.48 13.48
CA ALA A 173 -2.54 -15.33 14.03
C ALA A 173 -3.35 -14.05 13.77
N ALA A 174 -3.86 -13.88 12.55
CA ALA A 174 -4.65 -12.72 12.14
C ALA A 174 -5.94 -12.55 12.96
N ARG A 175 -6.65 -13.64 13.25
CA ARG A 175 -7.82 -13.65 14.13
C ARG A 175 -7.47 -13.19 15.54
N ALA A 176 -6.33 -13.63 16.08
CA ALA A 176 -5.86 -13.18 17.39
C ALA A 176 -5.57 -11.67 17.40
N TYR A 177 -4.87 -11.16 16.38
CA TYR A 177 -4.62 -9.72 16.21
C TYR A 177 -5.92 -8.91 16.08
N ARG A 178 -6.90 -9.40 15.32
CA ARG A 178 -8.23 -8.76 15.21
C ARG A 178 -8.96 -8.71 16.55
N ARG A 179 -8.98 -9.83 17.29
CA ARG A 179 -9.64 -9.90 18.61
C ARG A 179 -9.02 -8.93 19.60
N ARG A 180 -7.68 -8.86 19.64
CA ARG A 180 -6.96 -7.85 20.45
C ARG A 180 -7.43 -6.43 20.10
N GLY A 181 -7.65 -6.16 18.82
CA GLY A 181 -8.14 -4.86 18.39
C GLY A 181 -9.56 -4.50 18.71
N LEU A 182 -10.47 -5.46 18.61
CA LEU A 182 -11.85 -5.27 19.05
C LEU A 182 -11.89 -5.00 20.56
N LYS A 183 -11.13 -5.78 21.35
CA LYS A 183 -11.01 -5.55 22.80
C LYS A 183 -10.54 -4.13 23.11
N LYS A 184 -9.57 -3.58 22.38
CA LYS A 184 -9.14 -2.17 22.57
C LYS A 184 -10.27 -1.17 22.32
N LYS A 185 -11.04 -1.31 21.23
CA LYS A 185 -12.15 -0.37 20.97
C LYS A 185 -13.14 -0.35 22.13
N ILE A 186 -13.42 -1.53 22.70
CA ILE A 186 -14.28 -1.67 23.87
C ILE A 186 -13.65 -1.00 25.09
N TYR A 187 -12.38 -1.29 25.42
CA TYR A 187 -11.70 -0.68 26.56
C TYR A 187 -11.60 0.85 26.45
N LEU A 188 -11.34 1.40 25.26
CA LEU A 188 -11.32 2.86 25.04
C LEU A 188 -12.71 3.48 25.18
N ALA A 189 -13.75 2.82 24.67
CA ALA A 189 -15.12 3.29 24.82
C ALA A 189 -15.54 3.29 26.31
N LEU A 190 -15.21 2.23 27.04
CA LEU A 190 -15.46 2.14 28.48
C LEU A 190 -14.67 3.19 29.27
N ALA A 191 -13.39 3.41 28.95
CA ALA A 191 -12.58 4.45 29.60
C ALA A 191 -13.12 5.85 29.31
N GLY A 192 -13.56 6.13 28.08
CA GLY A 192 -14.20 7.39 27.71
C GLY A 192 -15.54 7.60 28.42
N ALA A 193 -16.37 6.56 28.52
CA ALA A 193 -17.62 6.60 29.27
C ALA A 193 -17.39 6.82 30.78
N ALA A 194 -16.39 6.15 31.36
CA ALA A 194 -16.01 6.33 32.76
C ALA A 194 -15.48 7.75 33.03
N ALA A 195 -14.67 8.30 32.13
CA ALA A 195 -14.18 9.69 32.23
C ALA A 195 -15.34 10.70 32.15
N ALA A 196 -16.29 10.49 31.24
CA ALA A 196 -17.47 11.33 31.11
C ALA A 196 -18.35 11.28 32.37
N ALA A 197 -18.61 10.09 32.91
CA ALA A 197 -19.37 9.91 34.14
C ALA A 197 -18.68 10.54 35.36
N ALA A 198 -17.36 10.41 35.46
CA ALA A 198 -16.55 11.04 36.51
C ALA A 198 -16.56 12.57 36.42
N GLY A 199 -16.63 13.14 35.21
CA GLY A 199 -16.76 14.59 35.01
C GLY A 199 -18.10 15.18 35.46
N VAL A 200 -19.15 14.36 35.54
CA VAL A 200 -20.50 14.76 36.02
C VAL A 200 -20.63 14.62 37.54
N ALA A 201 -19.85 13.75 38.18
CA ALA A 201 -19.86 13.55 39.63
C ALA A 201 -18.93 14.54 40.36
N LEU A 202 -19.49 15.44 41.16
CA LEU A 202 -18.81 16.52 41.87
C LEU A 202 -17.62 16.08 42.77
N ALA A 203 -16.42 16.46 42.33
CA ALA A 203 -15.35 17.19 43.04
C ALA A 203 -14.64 16.68 44.32
N THR A 204 -14.95 15.54 44.94
CA THR A 204 -14.12 15.07 46.10
C THR A 204 -13.22 13.88 45.81
N HIS A 205 -13.54 13.05 44.81
CA HIS A 205 -12.75 11.86 44.44
C HIS A 205 -12.33 11.85 42.96
N ALA A 206 -12.56 12.95 42.25
CA ALA A 206 -12.34 13.06 40.81
C ALA A 206 -10.87 12.83 40.42
N THR A 207 -9.91 13.25 41.23
CA THR A 207 -8.46 13.07 40.98
C THR A 207 -8.03 11.61 41.05
N LEU A 208 -8.56 10.81 41.99
CA LEU A 208 -8.26 9.38 42.11
C LEU A 208 -8.91 8.59 40.97
N LEU A 209 -10.15 8.93 40.61
CA LEU A 209 -10.82 8.32 39.46
C LEU A 209 -10.11 8.67 38.14
N LEU A 210 -9.72 9.93 37.95
CA LEU A 210 -8.99 10.37 36.74
C LEU A 210 -7.59 9.75 36.64
N THR A 211 -6.90 9.49 37.75
CA THR A 211 -5.61 8.78 37.74
C THR A 211 -5.77 7.29 37.46
N LEU A 212 -6.80 6.62 37.99
CA LEU A 212 -7.10 5.22 37.66
C LEU A 212 -7.56 5.07 36.20
N ILE A 213 -8.45 5.94 35.72
CA ILE A 213 -8.92 5.96 34.33
C ILE A 213 -7.77 6.33 33.39
N GLY A 214 -6.96 7.34 33.74
CA GLY A 214 -5.79 7.76 33.00
C GLY A 214 -4.72 6.68 32.92
N GLY A 215 -4.47 5.97 34.03
CA GLY A 215 -3.56 4.82 34.09
C GLY A 215 -4.03 3.65 33.23
N ALA A 216 -5.32 3.28 33.32
CA ALA A 216 -5.92 2.23 32.49
C ALA A 216 -5.92 2.60 31.00
N ALA A 217 -6.24 3.86 30.66
CA ALA A 217 -6.20 4.36 29.29
C ALA A 217 -4.77 4.41 28.73
N SER A 218 -3.79 4.79 29.55
CA SER A 218 -2.37 4.81 29.18
C SER A 218 -1.82 3.40 28.98
N LEU A 219 -2.16 2.45 29.85
CA LEU A 219 -1.80 1.03 29.68
C LEU A 219 -2.48 0.43 28.44
N ALA A 220 -3.74 0.76 28.17
CA ALA A 220 -4.44 0.34 26.96
C ALA A 220 -3.88 1.00 25.68
N ALA A 221 -3.34 2.22 25.78
CA ALA A 221 -2.65 2.90 24.68
C ALA A 221 -1.28 2.28 24.39
N LEU A 222 -0.52 1.93 25.43
CA LEU A 222 0.81 1.31 25.35
C LEU A 222 0.77 -0.14 24.84
N ALA A 223 -0.30 -0.89 25.15
CA ALA A 223 -0.43 -2.29 24.73
C ALA A 223 -0.78 -2.49 23.24
N TRP A 224 -0.97 -1.43 22.43
CA TRP A 224 -1.51 -1.61 21.08
C TRP A 224 -1.15 -0.56 20.02
N THR A 225 -0.57 -1.02 18.89
CA THR A 225 -0.11 -0.18 17.78
C THR A 225 -0.98 -0.33 16.52
N PRO A 226 -1.02 0.65 15.60
CA PRO A 226 -1.67 0.53 14.29
C PRO A 226 -1.25 -0.72 13.48
N ARG A 227 -0.09 -1.30 13.81
CA ARG A 227 0.46 -2.52 13.21
C ARG A 227 -0.45 -3.73 13.38
N ASP A 228 -1.20 -3.84 14.48
CA ASP A 228 -2.06 -5.00 14.74
C ASP A 228 -3.21 -5.12 13.74
N TYR A 229 -3.78 -3.98 13.31
CA TYR A 229 -4.78 -3.97 12.23
C TYR A 229 -4.19 -4.40 10.89
N ILE A 230 -2.95 -3.98 10.61
CA ILE A 230 -2.23 -4.36 9.39
C ILE A 230 -1.97 -5.86 9.38
N ILE A 231 -1.49 -6.43 10.49
CA ILE A 231 -1.24 -7.87 10.60
C ILE A 231 -2.55 -8.66 10.46
N ALA A 232 -3.63 -8.19 11.10
CA ALA A 232 -4.93 -8.82 10.94
C ALA A 232 -5.49 -8.72 9.51
N MET A 233 -5.20 -7.64 8.77
CA MET A 233 -5.52 -7.55 7.35
C MET A 233 -4.69 -8.54 6.53
N ARG A 234 -3.37 -8.57 6.75
CA ARG A 234 -2.46 -9.47 6.01
C ARG A 234 -2.84 -10.94 6.12
N GLY A 235 -3.36 -11.39 7.26
CA GLY A 235 -3.85 -12.78 7.38
C GLY A 235 -5.35 -12.94 7.13
N GLY A 236 -5.99 -12.02 6.40
CA GLY A 236 -7.36 -12.22 5.90
C GLY A 236 -8.50 -12.01 6.90
N ALA A 237 -8.21 -11.52 8.11
CA ALA A 237 -9.20 -11.43 9.19
C ALA A 237 -10.01 -10.13 9.20
N LEU A 238 -9.51 -9.06 8.56
CA LEU A 238 -10.23 -7.80 8.42
C LEU A 238 -9.86 -7.08 7.12
N CYS A 239 -10.76 -6.22 6.65
CA CYS A 239 -10.49 -5.32 5.53
C CYS A 239 -10.24 -3.90 6.03
N LEU A 240 -9.08 -3.32 5.70
CA LEU A 240 -8.85 -1.90 5.92
C LEU A 240 -9.19 -1.11 4.66
N LYS A 241 -9.71 0.11 4.85
CA LYS A 241 -9.86 1.09 3.78
C LYS A 241 -8.79 2.16 3.92
N PRO A 242 -8.09 2.56 2.84
CA PRO A 242 -7.10 3.63 2.93
C PRO A 242 -7.80 4.97 3.22
N ARG A 243 -7.26 5.78 4.15
CA ARG A 243 -7.93 7.02 4.61
C ARG A 243 -7.91 8.16 3.58
N ARG A 244 -6.94 8.16 2.67
CA ARG A 244 -6.66 9.25 1.72
C ARG A 244 -6.70 8.79 0.26
N ALA A 245 -7.17 7.58 0.02
CA ALA A 245 -7.32 7.03 -1.32
C ALA A 245 -8.65 6.30 -1.47
N LYS A 246 -9.10 6.15 -2.70
CA LYS A 246 -10.22 5.32 -3.13
C LYS A 246 -9.64 4.34 -4.15
N PRO A 247 -9.26 3.15 -3.69
CA PRO A 247 -8.59 2.18 -4.54
C PRO A 247 -9.59 1.55 -5.50
N ALA A 248 -9.14 1.20 -6.70
CA ALA A 248 -9.93 0.45 -7.68
C ALA A 248 -10.23 -0.99 -7.21
N MET A 249 -9.32 -1.56 -6.42
CA MET A 249 -9.48 -2.90 -5.87
C MET A 249 -9.57 -2.86 -4.34
N THR A 250 -10.55 -3.60 -3.79
CA THR A 250 -10.76 -3.76 -2.35
C THR A 250 -10.92 -5.24 -1.97
N CYS A 251 -11.12 -5.53 -0.69
CA CYS A 251 -11.27 -6.89 -0.19
C CYS A 251 -12.50 -7.65 -0.74
N GLU A 252 -13.50 -6.92 -1.26
CA GLU A 252 -14.73 -7.49 -1.83
C GLU A 252 -14.59 -7.81 -3.33
N GLY A 253 -13.39 -7.69 -3.89
CA GLY A 253 -13.15 -7.73 -5.34
C GLY A 253 -13.30 -6.35 -5.99
N PRO A 254 -13.17 -6.24 -7.33
CA PRO A 254 -13.51 -5.00 -8.02
C PRO A 254 -15.00 -4.69 -7.80
N PRO A 255 -15.40 -3.42 -7.60
CA PRO A 255 -16.79 -3.05 -7.33
C PRO A 255 -17.80 -3.41 -8.44
N ASN A 256 -17.35 -3.99 -9.56
CA ASN A 256 -18.16 -4.38 -10.71
C ASN A 256 -17.87 -5.83 -11.18
N ALA A 257 -17.77 -6.80 -10.27
CA ALA A 257 -17.97 -8.19 -10.64
C ALA A 257 -19.47 -8.49 -10.68
N TYR A 258 -20.15 -8.04 -11.75
CA TYR A 258 -21.42 -8.66 -12.12
C TYR A 258 -21.11 -10.10 -12.54
N VAL A 259 -21.78 -11.04 -11.89
CA VAL A 259 -21.98 -12.42 -12.36
C VAL A 259 -22.69 -12.37 -13.71
#